data_AF-A0A2D7A614-F1
#
_entry.id   AF-A0A2D7A614-F1
#
_cell.length_a   1.000
_cell.length_b   1.000
_cell.length_c   1.000
_cell.angle_alpha   90.00
_cell.angle_beta   90.00
_cell.angle_gamma   90.00
#
_symmetry.space_group_name_H-M   'P 1'
#
loop_
_entity.id
_entity.type
_entity.pdbx_description
1 polymer ?
#
loop_
_entity_poly.entity_id
_entity_poly.type
_entity_poly.pdbx_seq_one_letter_code
_entity_poly.pdbx_strand_id
1 'polypeptide(L)'
;MAALDIGATMGALTVPMALYVLPGEAVATLEPQREIFQFLAANIALNALHNVHTYHCAVIGQPSEILVTLLDYEKGGNYGAISLGERTKEERIPCQTVDSMALYQCHMIKIDVEGMEGISGSTIQF
;
A
#
# COMPACT_ATOMS: atom_id res chain seq x y z
N MET A 1 -1.27 -3.64 16.74
CA MET A 1 -0.89 -3.96 15.34
C MET A 1 0.59 -4.34 15.34
N ALA A 2 1.04 -5.16 14.40
CA ALA A 2 2.35 -5.82 14.51
C ALA A 2 3.19 -5.80 13.24
N ALA A 3 2.56 -5.63 12.08
CA ALA A 3 3.26 -5.48 10.83
C ALA A 3 2.62 -4.37 9.98
N LEU A 4 3.46 -3.73 9.16
CA LEU A 4 3.08 -2.73 8.17
C LEU A 4 3.56 -3.20 6.79
N ASP A 5 2.66 -3.25 5.81
CA ASP A 5 2.95 -3.57 4.42
C ASP A 5 2.66 -2.34 3.55
N ILE A 6 3.70 -1.59 3.21
CA ILE A 6 3.62 -0.39 2.36
C ILE A 6 3.90 -0.78 0.91
N GLY A 7 3.02 -0.37 -0.01
CA GLY A 7 3.06 -0.80 -1.40
C GLY A 7 2.72 -2.29 -1.52
N ALA A 8 1.61 -2.67 -0.88
CA ALA A 8 1.24 -4.06 -0.69
C ALA A 8 0.90 -4.81 -1.98
N THR A 9 0.74 -4.10 -3.10
CA THR A 9 0.30 -4.65 -4.38
C THR A 9 -0.98 -5.47 -4.14
N MET A 10 -1.03 -6.75 -4.54
CA MET A 10 -2.20 -7.61 -4.37
C MET A 10 -2.17 -8.43 -3.07
N GLY A 11 -1.33 -8.07 -2.09
CA GLY A 11 -1.31 -8.69 -0.77
C GLY A 11 -0.53 -10.01 -0.67
N ALA A 12 0.40 -10.24 -1.60
CA ALA A 12 1.23 -11.46 -1.61
C ALA A 12 2.01 -11.65 -0.30
N LEU A 13 2.45 -10.55 0.33
CA LEU A 13 3.09 -10.57 1.64
C LEU A 13 2.13 -10.24 2.79
N THR A 14 1.11 -9.41 2.54
CA THR A 14 0.07 -9.11 3.54
C THR A 14 -0.63 -10.38 4.06
N VAL A 15 -1.00 -11.32 3.17
CA VAL A 15 -1.68 -12.58 3.57
C VAL A 15 -0.83 -13.42 4.52
N PRO A 16 0.42 -13.81 4.20
CA PRO A 16 1.24 -14.56 5.14
C PRO A 16 1.54 -13.74 6.40
N MET A 17 1.80 -12.43 6.33
CA MET A 17 1.95 -11.59 7.53
C MET A 17 0.76 -11.73 8.47
N ALA A 18 -0.46 -11.68 7.95
CA ALA A 18 -1.69 -11.82 8.74
C ALA A 18 -1.82 -13.18 9.43
N LEU A 19 -1.23 -14.24 8.86
CA LEU A 19 -1.22 -15.57 9.46
C LEU A 19 -0.15 -15.72 10.55
N TYR A 20 0.88 -14.87 10.56
CA TYR A 20 2.02 -14.98 11.48
C TYR A 20 2.03 -13.95 12.62
N VAL A 21 1.24 -12.87 12.53
CA VAL A 21 1.07 -11.94 13.67
C VAL A 21 0.45 -12.65 14.88
N LEU A 22 0.76 -12.18 16.09
CA LEU A 22 0.26 -12.81 17.31
C LEU A 22 -1.26 -12.62 17.47
N PRO A 23 -1.95 -13.47 18.25
CA PRO A 23 -3.35 -13.26 18.58
C PRO A 23 -3.61 -11.86 19.17
N GLY A 24 -4.60 -11.14 18.63
CA GLY A 24 -4.92 -9.77 19.03
C GLY A 24 -4.09 -8.69 18.32
N GLU A 25 -3.11 -9.08 17.50
CA GLU A 25 -2.40 -8.17 16.61
C GLU A 25 -3.05 -8.15 15.21
N ALA A 26 -2.64 -7.16 14.41
CA ALA A 26 -3.17 -6.94 13.07
C ALA A 26 -2.08 -6.41 12.14
N VAL A 27 -2.30 -6.58 10.84
CA VAL A 27 -1.48 -6.01 9.76
C VAL A 27 -2.17 -4.77 9.22
N ALA A 28 -1.43 -3.68 9.10
CA ALA A 28 -1.86 -2.54 8.31
C ALA A 28 -1.22 -2.63 6.92
N THR A 29 -2.03 -2.52 5.87
CA THR A 29 -1.59 -2.71 4.48
C THR A 29 -2.05 -1.53 3.63
N LEU A 30 -1.13 -0.95 2.85
CA LEU A 30 -1.33 0.29 2.12
C LEU A 30 -0.99 0.09 0.65
N GLU A 31 -1.92 0.49 -0.21
CA GLU A 31 -1.75 0.44 -1.65
C GLU A 31 -2.43 1.65 -2.29
N PRO A 32 -1.67 2.56 -2.94
CA PRO A 32 -2.24 3.76 -3.56
C PRO A 32 -2.93 3.50 -4.91
N GLN A 33 -2.63 2.40 -5.61
CA GLN A 33 -3.17 2.14 -6.93
C GLN A 33 -4.57 1.53 -6.84
N ARG A 34 -5.61 2.31 -7.14
CA ARG A 34 -7.04 1.96 -6.93
C ARG A 34 -7.45 0.55 -7.35
N GLU A 35 -7.04 0.10 -8.53
CA GLU A 35 -7.44 -1.22 -9.03
C GLU A 35 -6.71 -2.35 -8.29
N ILE A 36 -5.41 -2.15 -8.01
CA ILE A 36 -4.62 -3.09 -7.21
C ILE A 36 -5.10 -3.13 -5.76
N PHE A 37 -5.46 -1.99 -5.18
CA PHE A 37 -6.08 -1.90 -3.86
C PHE A 37 -7.39 -2.71 -3.79
N GLN A 38 -8.20 -2.69 -4.85
CA GLN A 38 -9.42 -3.52 -4.90
C GLN A 38 -9.09 -5.02 -4.90
N PHE A 39 -8.08 -5.44 -5.66
CA PHE A 39 -7.62 -6.83 -5.64
C PHE A 39 -7.03 -7.24 -4.29
N LEU A 40 -6.27 -6.36 -3.65
CA LEU A 40 -5.79 -6.54 -2.28
C LEU A 40 -6.97 -6.78 -1.34
N ALA A 41 -7.95 -5.88 -1.30
CA ALA A 41 -9.12 -6.01 -0.43
C ALA A 41 -9.93 -7.29 -0.72
N ALA A 42 -10.08 -7.66 -2.00
CA ALA A 42 -10.71 -8.92 -2.40
C ALA A 42 -9.93 -10.13 -1.89
N ASN A 43 -8.60 -10.15 -2.02
CA ASN A 43 -7.75 -11.23 -1.52
C ASN A 43 -7.82 -11.37 0.00
N ILE A 44 -7.87 -10.26 0.74
CA ILE A 44 -8.07 -10.27 2.19
C ILE A 44 -9.43 -10.90 2.55
N ALA A 45 -10.50 -10.49 1.85
CA ALA A 45 -11.83 -11.04 2.06
C ALA A 45 -11.93 -12.53 1.70
N LEU A 46 -11.34 -12.95 0.58
CA LEU A 46 -11.32 -14.35 0.12
C LEU A 46 -10.58 -15.28 1.07
N ASN A 47 -9.56 -14.77 1.77
CA ASN A 47 -8.84 -15.53 2.80
C ASN A 47 -9.49 -15.41 4.20
N ALA A 48 -10.64 -14.74 4.33
CA ALA A 48 -11.33 -14.50 5.60
C ALA A 48 -10.42 -13.89 6.69
N LEU A 49 -9.52 -12.99 6.29
CA LEU A 49 -8.57 -12.36 7.20
C LEU A 49 -9.21 -11.16 7.89
N HIS A 50 -9.61 -11.33 9.16
CA HIS A 50 -10.23 -10.28 9.97
C HIS A 50 -9.21 -9.37 10.66
N ASN A 51 -7.93 -9.76 10.68
CA ASN A 51 -6.84 -9.06 11.33
C ASN A 51 -6.00 -8.23 10.35
N VAL A 52 -6.60 -7.75 9.26
CA VAL A 52 -5.96 -6.90 8.26
C VAL A 52 -6.76 -5.62 8.08
N HIS A 53 -6.08 -4.49 8.16
CA HIS A 53 -6.64 -3.16 7.87
C HIS A 53 -6.04 -2.64 6.57
N THR A 54 -6.89 -2.50 5.55
CA THR A 54 -6.51 -2.04 4.21
C THR A 54 -6.73 -0.54 4.07
N TYR A 55 -5.73 0.19 3.55
CA TYR A 55 -5.81 1.62 3.30
C TYR A 55 -5.48 1.96 1.84
N HIS A 56 -6.40 2.66 1.17
CA HIS A 56 -6.20 3.21 -0.17
C HIS A 56 -5.50 4.57 -0.07
N CYS A 57 -4.20 4.55 0.15
CA CYS A 57 -3.38 5.75 0.33
C CYS A 57 -1.91 5.45 0.07
N ALA A 58 -1.15 6.51 -0.22
CA ALA A 58 0.32 6.45 -0.25
C ALA A 58 0.91 6.80 1.12
N VAL A 59 2.18 6.46 1.33
CA VAL A 59 2.94 6.88 2.52
C VAL A 59 3.98 7.92 2.13
N ILE A 60 3.90 9.10 2.77
CA ILE A 60 4.82 10.23 2.57
C ILE A 60 5.13 10.84 3.94
N GLY A 61 6.27 11.53 4.10
CA GLY A 61 6.67 12.18 5.35
C GLY A 61 5.77 13.32 5.84
N GLN A 62 4.71 13.68 5.10
CA GLN A 62 3.73 14.68 5.53
C GLN A 62 2.33 14.41 4.97
N PRO A 63 1.26 14.77 5.70
CA PRO A 63 -0.10 14.72 5.18
C PRO A 63 -0.23 15.53 3.89
N SER A 64 -0.69 14.88 2.83
CA SER A 64 -0.77 15.47 1.49
C SER A 64 -1.69 14.63 0.59
N GLU A 65 -1.80 15.02 -0.67
CA GLU A 65 -2.34 14.18 -1.74
C GLU A 65 -1.31 14.13 -2.87
N ILE A 66 -1.24 12.98 -3.55
CA ILE A 66 -0.44 12.83 -4.77
C ILE A 66 -1.31 12.43 -5.95
N LEU A 67 -0.79 12.69 -7.14
CA LEU A 67 -1.35 12.17 -8.39
C LEU A 67 -0.70 10.83 -8.70
N VAL A 68 -1.53 9.79 -8.74
CA VAL A 68 -1.12 8.43 -9.08
C VAL A 68 -1.61 8.13 -10.49
N THR A 69 -0.71 7.67 -11.36
CA THR A 69 -1.08 7.32 -12.74
C THR A 69 -1.86 6.00 -12.75
N LEU A 70 -3.05 6.02 -13.33
CA LEU A 70 -3.83 4.80 -13.56
C LEU A 70 -3.16 3.98 -14.65
N LEU A 71 -2.88 2.71 -14.32
CA LEU A 71 -2.33 1.75 -15.25
C LEU A 71 -3.44 1.15 -16.10
N ASP A 72 -3.14 0.89 -17.36
CA ASP A 72 -4.04 0.16 -18.25
C ASP A 72 -3.78 -1.35 -18.07
N TYR A 73 -4.60 -1.99 -17.23
CA TYR A 73 -4.44 -3.41 -16.91
C TYR A 73 -4.81 -4.33 -18.08
N GLU A 74 -5.51 -3.85 -19.10
CA GLU A 74 -5.88 -4.64 -20.28
C GLU A 74 -4.70 -4.90 -21.22
N LYS A 75 -3.64 -4.09 -21.15
CA LYS A 75 -2.51 -4.16 -22.09
C LYS A 75 -1.42 -5.19 -21.75
N GLY A 76 -1.52 -5.88 -20.62
CA GLY A 76 -0.44 -6.76 -20.14
C GLY A 76 0.80 -5.96 -19.70
N GLY A 77 1.48 -6.36 -18.62
CA GLY A 77 2.72 -5.68 -18.21
C GLY A 77 3.16 -5.96 -16.77
N ASN A 78 4.29 -5.36 -16.37
CA ASN A 78 4.69 -5.32 -14.97
C ASN A 78 3.98 -4.14 -14.29
N TYR A 79 2.86 -4.41 -13.63
CA TYR A 79 2.04 -3.38 -13.00
C TYR A 79 2.55 -2.91 -11.63
N GLY A 80 3.57 -3.59 -11.07
CA GLY A 80 4.27 -3.15 -9.87
C GLY A 80 5.38 -2.14 -10.17
N ALA A 81 5.99 -2.25 -11.36
CA ALA A 81 6.91 -1.23 -11.85
C ALA A 81 6.10 -0.12 -12.51
N ILE A 82 5.77 0.95 -11.78
CA ILE A 82 5.25 2.20 -12.35
C ILE A 82 6.40 2.85 -13.15
N SER A 83 6.74 2.24 -14.28
CA SER A 83 7.75 2.71 -15.21
C SER A 83 7.03 3.21 -16.46
N LEU A 84 6.71 4.50 -16.45
CA LEU A 84 6.64 5.34 -17.66
C LEU A 84 5.77 4.79 -18.81
N GLY A 85 4.60 4.22 -18.52
CA GLY A 85 3.56 3.98 -19.53
C GLY A 85 2.86 5.29 -19.94
N GLU A 86 2.31 5.34 -21.16
CA GLU A 86 1.56 6.50 -21.67
C GLU A 86 0.47 6.92 -20.67
N ARG A 87 0.73 8.04 -19.99
CA ARG A 87 -0.15 8.63 -18.96
C ARG A 87 -1.46 9.04 -19.61
N THR A 88 -2.53 8.28 -19.36
CA THR A 88 -3.86 8.63 -19.88
C THR A 88 -4.77 9.20 -18.79
N LYS A 89 -4.63 8.74 -17.54
CA LYS A 89 -5.42 9.24 -16.40
C LYS A 89 -4.61 9.23 -15.11
N GLU A 90 -4.84 10.24 -14.29
CA GLU A 90 -4.27 10.36 -12.94
C GLU A 90 -5.40 10.44 -11.93
N GLU A 91 -5.14 9.93 -10.73
CA GLU A 91 -6.06 9.97 -9.60
C GLU A 91 -5.40 10.66 -8.40
N ARG A 92 -6.16 11.52 -7.71
CA ARG A 92 -5.74 12.06 -6.42
C ARG A 92 -5.91 11.02 -5.33
N ILE A 93 -4.79 10.66 -4.70
CA ILE A 93 -4.74 9.68 -3.63
C ILE A 93 -4.25 10.36 -2.36
N PRO A 94 -4.94 10.17 -1.21
CA PRO A 94 -4.48 10.72 0.05
C PRO A 94 -3.16 10.08 0.47
N CYS A 95 -2.34 10.86 1.18
CA CYS A 95 -1.11 10.39 1.77
C CYS A 95 -1.21 10.38 3.29
N GLN A 96 -0.71 9.31 3.90
CA GLN A 96 -0.54 9.20 5.34
C GLN A 96 0.95 9.21 5.70
N THR A 97 1.27 9.63 6.92
CA THR A 97 2.59 9.37 7.50
C THR A 97 2.53 8.07 8.31
N VAL A 98 3.66 7.37 8.44
CA VAL A 98 3.73 6.19 9.32
C VAL A 98 3.35 6.57 10.75
N ASP A 99 3.81 7.73 11.22
CA ASP A 99 3.49 8.24 12.56
C ASP A 99 2.00 8.48 12.79
N SER A 100 1.27 8.94 11.75
CA SER A 100 -0.16 9.24 11.85
C SER A 100 -1.02 7.99 12.02
N MET A 101 -0.49 6.81 11.72
CA MET A 101 -1.20 5.53 11.85
C MET A 101 -1.28 5.04 13.31
N ALA A 102 -0.76 5.80 14.28
CA ALA A 102 -0.85 5.54 15.72
C ALA A 102 -0.42 4.11 16.09
N LEU A 103 0.76 3.71 15.61
CA LEU A 103 1.33 2.39 15.82
C LEU A 103 1.64 2.16 17.33
N TYR A 104 0.74 1.52 18.08
CA TYR A 104 1.00 1.16 19.49
C TYR A 104 2.23 0.22 19.66
N GLN A 105 2.49 -0.60 18.64
CA GLN A 105 3.68 -1.44 18.47
C GLN A 105 3.82 -1.74 16.96
N CYS A 106 5.04 -1.90 16.47
CA CYS A 106 5.32 -2.34 15.10
C CYS A 106 6.60 -3.18 15.12
N HIS A 107 6.49 -4.46 14.80
CA HIS A 107 7.60 -5.41 14.86
C HIS A 107 8.26 -5.61 13.49
N MET A 108 7.53 -5.30 12.42
CA MET A 108 8.01 -5.44 11.04
C MET A 108 7.38 -4.37 10.16
N ILE A 109 8.21 -3.71 9.35
CA ILE A 109 7.75 -2.85 8.26
C ILE A 109 8.37 -3.40 6.98
N LYS A 110 7.51 -3.69 5.99
CA LYS A 110 7.95 -3.87 4.60
C LYS A 110 7.57 -2.63 3.82
N ILE A 111 8.51 -2.16 3.00
CA ILE A 111 8.34 -1.01 2.11
C ILE A 111 8.82 -1.44 0.73
N ASP A 112 7.91 -1.42 -0.23
CA ASP A 112 8.18 -1.73 -1.64
C ASP A 112 7.31 -0.81 -2.49
N VAL A 113 7.84 0.38 -2.79
CA VAL A 113 7.08 1.52 -3.36
C VAL A 113 7.64 1.94 -4.72
N GLU A 114 7.96 0.96 -5.57
CA GLU A 114 8.60 1.13 -6.88
C GLU A 114 8.04 2.30 -7.71
N GLY A 115 8.88 3.27 -8.04
CA GLY A 115 8.55 4.42 -8.89
C GLY A 115 7.86 5.58 -8.18
N MET A 116 7.58 5.48 -6.88
CA MET A 116 6.94 6.53 -6.07
C MET A 116 7.93 7.23 -5.11
N GLU A 117 9.16 6.71 -4.98
CA GLU A 117 10.24 7.27 -4.15
C GLU A 117 10.74 8.67 -4.56
N GLY A 118 10.48 9.12 -5.80
CA GLY A 118 11.01 10.36 -6.38
C GLY A 118 10.04 11.55 -6.50
N ILE A 119 8.81 11.45 -5.99
CA ILE A 119 7.81 12.53 -6.09
C ILE A 119 8.26 13.73 -5.22
N SER A 120 8.49 14.92 -5.78
CA SER A 120 8.98 16.09 -5.02
C SER A 120 8.24 16.28 -3.68
N GLY A 121 8.93 16.05 -2.55
CA GLY A 121 8.35 15.94 -1.20
C GLY A 121 8.40 14.52 -0.57
N SER A 122 8.91 13.53 -1.30
CA SER A 122 8.87 12.08 -1.02
C SER A 122 9.90 11.53 -0.03
N THR A 123 10.51 12.33 0.83
CA THR A 123 11.32 11.71 1.90
C THR A 123 10.35 10.94 2.80
N ILE A 124 10.35 9.61 2.69
CA ILE A 124 9.77 8.73 3.69
C ILE A 124 10.57 9.01 4.96
N GLN A 125 9.99 9.81 5.86
CA GLN A 125 10.59 10.13 7.14
C GLN A 125 10.11 9.10 8.16
N PHE A 126 11.08 8.52 8.87
CA PHE A 126 10.91 7.64 10.02
C PHE A 126 11.03 8.43 11.31
#